data_AF-A0A5N0YZ60-F1
#
_entry.id   AF-A0A5N0YZ60-F1
#
_cell.length_a   1.000
_cell.length_b   1.000
_cell.length_c   1.000
_cell.angle_alpha   90.00
_cell.angle_beta   90.00
_cell.angle_gamma   90.00
#
_symmetry.space_group_name_H-M   'P 1'
#
loop_
_entity.id
_entity.type
_entity.pdbx_description
1 polymer ?
#
loop_
_entity_poly.entity_id
_entity_poly.type
_entity_poly.pdbx_seq_one_letter_code
_entity_poly.pdbx_strand_id
1 'polypeptide(L)'
;MSLERKNYRFYELEKVQIHNQREICESLIVHSEKTLLNYDVLNKKNINYKKAIKRRLTHLSASKSVCSNWTVLVEWRVLFEEYSLQKLSSREMKLFFLQVVQTFQKFYGIANIIYASVHFDEEQPHLHIGLIPMKEGRLNSAQMITKYKKNELETELSLKLEMILKQKKAAISGNNTSRAHISLNTNSQRLEYKQLYDKIVNTSILPSEIGIKKPEQNKRDPQSKFMRKKNKTIEEFQKENDYLEYLVKQLKAEKNYLVKVIREAENNIQQLEKQLFSTQETNQKVTKFQQKKYAKKLAET
;
A
#
# COMPACT_ATOMS: atom_id res chain seq x y z
N MET A 1 0.72 17.84 12.44
CA MET A 1 0.08 17.21 11.24
C MET A 1 -1.42 17.33 11.36
N SER A 2 -2.14 17.64 10.27
CA SER A 2 -3.60 17.77 10.29
C SER A 2 -4.25 17.00 9.14
N LEU A 3 -5.46 16.50 9.39
CA LEU A 3 -6.24 15.75 8.41
C LEU A 3 -7.51 16.51 8.01
N GLU A 4 -7.72 16.71 6.73
CA GLU A 4 -8.97 17.24 6.17
C GLU A 4 -9.67 16.16 5.36
N ARG A 5 -11.00 16.18 5.35
CA ARG A 5 -11.80 15.17 4.64
C ARG A 5 -12.80 15.84 3.73
N LYS A 6 -12.91 15.33 2.50
CA LYS A 6 -13.94 15.70 1.54
C LYS A 6 -14.64 14.46 1.00
N ASN A 7 -15.95 14.57 0.81
CA ASN A 7 -16.78 13.51 0.27
C ASN A 7 -17.16 13.87 -1.16
N TYR A 8 -17.06 12.91 -2.07
CA TYR A 8 -17.34 13.12 -3.48
C TYR A 8 -18.40 12.15 -4.01
N ARG A 9 -19.27 12.72 -4.83
CA ARG A 9 -20.25 12.02 -5.66
C ARG A 9 -19.65 11.69 -7.02
N PHE A 10 -20.32 10.83 -7.77
CA PHE A 10 -19.77 10.26 -9.00
C PHE A 10 -19.46 11.32 -10.07
N TYR A 11 -20.27 12.38 -10.16
CA TYR A 11 -20.08 13.46 -11.15
C TYR A 11 -18.91 14.40 -10.80
N GLU A 12 -18.46 14.42 -9.54
CA GLU A 12 -17.38 15.31 -9.06
C GLU A 12 -15.99 14.71 -9.29
N LEU A 13 -15.91 13.39 -9.48
CA LEU A 13 -14.66 12.63 -9.56
C LEU A 13 -13.69 13.12 -10.65
N GLU A 14 -14.22 13.70 -11.72
CA GLU A 14 -13.42 14.19 -12.84
C GLU A 14 -12.58 15.40 -12.43
N LYS A 15 -13.16 16.35 -11.68
CA LYS A 15 -12.43 17.49 -11.14
C LYS A 15 -11.34 17.04 -10.16
N VAL A 16 -11.65 16.05 -9.33
CA VAL A 16 -10.68 15.47 -8.38
C VAL A 16 -9.53 14.79 -9.11
N GLN A 17 -9.82 14.04 -10.17
CA GLN A 17 -8.79 13.39 -10.99
C GLN A 17 -7.88 14.41 -11.68
N ILE A 18 -8.47 15.40 -12.34
CA ILE A 18 -7.74 16.46 -13.04
C ILE A 18 -6.77 17.15 -12.10
N HIS A 19 -7.24 17.50 -10.89
CA HIS A 19 -6.42 18.13 -9.87
C HIS A 19 -5.29 17.23 -9.35
N ASN A 20 -5.63 15.99 -8.94
CA ASN A 20 -4.67 15.08 -8.28
C ASN A 20 -3.60 14.53 -9.24
N GLN A 21 -3.97 14.32 -10.50
CA GLN A 21 -3.07 13.77 -11.51
C GLN A 21 -2.49 14.84 -12.44
N ARG A 22 -2.78 16.12 -12.14
CA ARG A 22 -2.33 17.29 -12.90
C ARG A 22 -2.62 17.15 -14.39
N GLU A 23 -3.78 16.58 -14.75
CA GLU A 23 -4.17 16.39 -16.15
C GLU A 23 -4.35 17.73 -16.86
N ILE A 24 -4.82 18.74 -16.13
CA ILE A 24 -4.93 20.13 -16.55
C ILE A 24 -4.47 21.00 -15.38
N CYS A 25 -3.49 21.88 -15.62
CA CYS A 25 -2.95 22.77 -14.61
C CYS A 25 -3.60 24.15 -14.71
N GLU A 26 -4.73 24.35 -14.02
CA GLU A 26 -5.52 25.58 -14.11
C GLU A 26 -5.31 26.55 -12.92
N SER A 27 -4.62 26.12 -11.86
CA SER A 27 -4.53 26.89 -10.62
C SER A 27 -3.24 27.71 -10.54
N LEU A 28 -3.38 29.00 -10.20
CA LEU A 28 -2.27 29.93 -9.96
C LEU A 28 -1.37 29.54 -8.78
N ILE A 29 -1.83 28.65 -7.91
CA ILE A 29 -1.08 28.17 -6.73
C ILE A 29 -0.12 27.02 -7.06
N VAL A 30 -0.13 26.50 -8.30
CA VAL A 30 0.69 25.35 -8.70
C VAL A 30 2.00 25.79 -9.35
N HIS A 31 3.10 25.40 -8.72
CA HIS A 31 4.47 25.59 -9.18
C HIS A 31 4.87 24.49 -10.16
N SER A 32 4.67 24.74 -11.46
CA SER A 32 4.84 23.74 -12.54
C SER A 32 6.21 23.05 -12.55
N GLU A 33 7.26 23.75 -12.13
CA GLU A 33 8.63 23.22 -12.03
C GLU A 33 8.78 22.13 -10.96
N LYS A 34 7.92 22.13 -9.93
CA LYS A 34 7.90 21.13 -8.85
C LYS A 34 6.97 19.97 -9.14
N THR A 35 6.09 20.07 -10.13
CA THR A 35 5.09 19.01 -10.43
C THR A 35 5.73 17.66 -10.74
N LEU A 36 6.94 17.63 -11.29
CA LEU A 36 7.71 16.40 -11.52
C LEU A 36 8.10 15.66 -10.23
N LEU A 37 8.04 16.33 -9.07
CA LEU A 37 8.31 15.74 -7.76
C LEU A 37 7.08 15.04 -7.18
N ASN A 38 5.89 15.32 -7.72
CA ASN A 38 4.65 14.67 -7.31
C ASN A 38 4.67 13.20 -7.71
N TYR A 39 3.99 12.37 -6.92
CA TYR A 39 3.84 10.96 -7.25
C TYR A 39 2.66 10.35 -6.52
N ASP A 40 2.07 9.32 -7.12
CA ASP A 40 1.13 8.44 -6.45
C ASP A 40 1.91 7.30 -5.76
N VAL A 41 1.68 7.14 -4.45
CA VAL A 41 2.34 6.11 -3.63
C VAL A 41 1.89 4.70 -4.03
N LEU A 42 0.66 4.56 -4.54
CA LEU A 42 0.04 3.28 -4.88
C LEU A 42 0.08 2.96 -6.38
N ASN A 43 -0.12 3.97 -7.23
CA ASN A 43 -0.25 3.77 -8.67
C ASN A 43 1.00 4.24 -9.42
N LYS A 44 1.57 3.36 -10.27
CA LYS A 44 2.74 3.72 -11.10
C LYS A 44 2.40 4.67 -12.25
N LYS A 45 1.15 4.67 -12.68
CA LYS A 45 0.62 5.49 -13.78
C LYS A 45 -0.69 6.12 -13.33
N ASN A 46 -1.04 7.21 -13.99
CA ASN A 46 -2.35 7.85 -13.89
C ASN A 46 -3.48 6.84 -14.10
N ILE A 47 -4.52 6.95 -13.27
CA ILE A 47 -5.67 6.05 -13.28
C ILE A 47 -6.97 6.82 -13.51
N ASN A 48 -7.92 6.21 -14.20
CA ASN A 48 -9.25 6.77 -14.30
C ASN A 48 -10.07 6.45 -13.04
N TYR A 49 -10.34 7.45 -12.20
CA TYR A 49 -11.05 7.31 -10.92
C TYR A 49 -12.46 6.75 -11.12
N LYS A 50 -13.22 7.26 -12.09
CA LYS A 50 -14.57 6.77 -12.41
C LYS A 50 -14.55 5.27 -12.76
N LYS A 51 -13.58 4.82 -13.57
CA LYS A 51 -13.42 3.42 -13.97
C LYS A 51 -12.97 2.55 -12.79
N ALA A 52 -12.00 3.01 -12.00
CA ALA A 52 -11.51 2.30 -10.83
C ALA A 52 -12.63 2.08 -9.80
N ILE A 53 -13.41 3.12 -9.51
CA ILE A 53 -14.56 3.07 -8.62
C ILE A 53 -15.63 2.13 -9.18
N LYS A 54 -16.05 2.31 -10.46
CA LYS A 54 -17.02 1.40 -11.09
C LYS A 54 -16.61 -0.06 -10.98
N ARG A 55 -15.35 -0.40 -11.27
CA ARG A 55 -14.81 -1.76 -11.14
C ARG A 55 -14.85 -2.29 -9.71
N ARG A 56 -14.75 -1.43 -8.69
CA ARG A 56 -14.92 -1.87 -7.30
C ARG A 56 -16.39 -2.08 -6.94
N LEU A 57 -17.26 -1.24 -7.49
CA LEU A 57 -18.70 -1.28 -7.24
C LEU A 57 -19.42 -2.38 -8.02
N THR A 58 -18.82 -3.01 -9.04
CA THR A 58 -19.43 -4.16 -9.75
C THR A 58 -19.66 -5.37 -8.85
N HIS A 59 -18.98 -5.45 -7.70
CA HIS A 59 -19.23 -6.49 -6.70
C HIS A 59 -20.40 -6.18 -5.76
N LEU A 60 -20.96 -4.97 -5.82
CA LEU A 60 -22.23 -4.67 -5.15
C LEU A 60 -23.34 -5.47 -5.85
N SER A 61 -24.26 -6.04 -5.09
CA SER A 61 -25.34 -6.87 -5.61
C SER A 61 -26.04 -6.19 -6.80
N ALA A 62 -26.22 -6.93 -7.91
CA ALA A 62 -26.69 -6.47 -9.22
C ALA A 62 -28.03 -5.68 -9.21
N SER A 63 -28.76 -5.69 -8.09
CA SER A 63 -30.05 -5.03 -7.90
C SER A 63 -29.97 -3.50 -7.72
N LYS A 64 -28.81 -2.90 -7.43
CA LYS A 64 -28.72 -1.45 -7.19
C LYS A 64 -27.71 -0.79 -8.13
N SER A 65 -28.22 -0.12 -9.16
CA SER A 65 -27.45 0.88 -9.89
C SER A 65 -26.91 1.92 -8.90
N VAL A 66 -25.65 2.33 -9.06
CA VAL A 66 -25.04 3.36 -8.22
C VAL A 66 -25.84 4.65 -8.42
N CYS A 67 -26.53 5.10 -7.37
CA CYS A 67 -27.25 6.37 -7.43
C CYS A 67 -26.25 7.52 -7.56
N SER A 68 -26.51 8.45 -8.48
CA SER A 68 -25.67 9.63 -8.73
C SER A 68 -25.38 10.46 -7.48
N ASN A 69 -26.29 10.43 -6.49
CA ASN A 69 -26.21 11.21 -5.26
C ASN A 69 -25.42 10.54 -4.12
N TRP A 70 -24.96 9.30 -4.30
CA TRP A 70 -24.21 8.60 -3.27
C TRP A 70 -22.78 9.12 -3.17
N THR A 71 -22.27 9.18 -1.93
CA THR A 71 -20.83 9.37 -1.69
C THR A 71 -20.09 8.11 -2.11
N VAL A 72 -19.40 8.19 -3.25
CA VAL A 72 -18.66 7.06 -3.84
C VAL A 72 -17.18 7.10 -3.53
N LEU A 73 -16.68 8.26 -3.12
CA LEU A 73 -15.28 8.50 -2.77
C LEU A 73 -15.23 9.40 -1.54
N VAL A 74 -14.34 9.07 -0.61
CA VAL A 74 -13.95 9.91 0.52
C VAL A 74 -12.46 10.18 0.33
N GLU A 75 -12.08 11.44 0.21
CA GLU A 75 -10.69 11.84 0.13
C GLU A 75 -10.25 12.44 1.45
N TRP A 76 -9.06 12.03 1.89
CA TRP A 76 -8.34 12.64 2.98
C TRP A 76 -7.18 13.45 2.43
N ARG A 77 -7.10 14.72 2.78
CA ARG A 77 -5.92 15.56 2.59
C ARG A 77 -5.13 15.55 3.90
N VAL A 78 -3.94 14.99 3.86
CA VAL A 78 -3.02 14.97 5.00
C VAL A 78 -2.02 16.10 4.81
N LEU A 79 -2.07 17.10 5.68
CA LEU A 79 -1.15 18.24 5.66
C LEU A 79 -0.02 18.01 6.65
N PHE A 80 1.20 18.26 6.18
CA PHE A 80 2.43 18.04 6.94
C PHE A 80 3.13 19.35 7.22
N GLU A 81 3.60 19.54 8.45
CA GLU A 81 4.47 20.67 8.77
C GLU A 81 5.75 20.57 7.94
N GLU A 82 6.03 21.59 7.14
CA GLU A 82 7.10 21.57 6.15
C GLU A 82 8.46 21.26 6.80
N TYR A 83 8.73 21.88 7.95
CA TYR A 83 9.95 21.66 8.74
C TYR A 83 10.17 20.19 9.14
N SER A 84 9.09 19.42 9.34
CA SER A 84 9.20 18.00 9.67
C SER A 84 9.59 17.16 8.45
N LEU A 85 9.11 17.52 7.25
CA LEU A 85 9.47 16.84 6.01
C LEU A 85 10.87 17.21 5.52
N GLN A 86 11.30 18.46 5.68
CA GLN A 86 12.65 18.91 5.31
C GLN A 86 13.76 18.16 6.07
N LYS A 87 13.45 17.60 7.24
CA LYS A 87 14.38 16.75 8.01
C LYS A 87 14.54 15.35 7.42
N LEU A 88 13.66 14.92 6.52
CA LEU A 88 13.68 13.59 5.93
C LEU A 88 14.44 13.61 4.60
N SER A 89 15.30 12.62 4.37
CA SER A 89 15.83 12.34 3.04
C SER A 89 14.70 11.91 2.10
N SER A 90 14.92 11.98 0.79
CA SER A 90 13.91 11.54 -0.20
C SER A 90 13.48 10.09 -0.01
N ARG A 91 14.37 9.22 0.49
CA ARG A 91 14.05 7.82 0.83
C ARG A 91 13.14 7.73 2.05
N GLU A 92 13.51 8.40 3.14
CA GLU A 92 12.72 8.41 4.38
C GLU A 92 11.34 9.01 4.16
N MET A 93 11.27 10.08 3.38
CA MET A 93 10.01 10.72 3.01
C MET A 93 9.10 9.75 2.25
N LYS A 94 9.61 9.03 1.25
CA LYS A 94 8.83 7.99 0.53
C LYS A 94 8.36 6.87 1.45
N LEU A 95 9.22 6.41 2.37
CA LEU A 95 8.85 5.41 3.37
C LEU A 95 7.76 5.92 4.32
N PHE A 96 7.87 7.17 4.76
CA PHE A 96 6.89 7.81 5.60
C PHE A 96 5.52 7.88 4.91
N PHE A 97 5.46 8.36 3.66
CA PHE A 97 4.20 8.38 2.90
C PHE A 97 3.61 6.98 2.69
N LEU A 98 4.46 5.97 2.45
CA LEU A 98 4.01 4.57 2.40
C LEU A 98 3.40 4.12 3.74
N GLN A 99 4.02 4.46 4.86
CA GLN A 99 3.49 4.15 6.19
C GLN A 99 2.17 4.87 6.47
N VAL A 100 2.01 6.11 5.99
CA VAL A 100 0.73 6.85 6.07
C VAL A 100 -0.34 6.05 5.34
N VAL A 101 -0.10 5.65 4.09
CA VAL A 101 -1.04 4.87 3.29
C VAL A 101 -1.36 3.53 3.96
N GLN A 102 -0.38 2.83 4.51
CA GLN A 102 -0.59 1.57 5.24
C GLN A 102 -1.47 1.77 6.48
N THR A 103 -1.33 2.89 7.20
CA THR A 103 -2.24 3.23 8.31
C THR A 103 -3.66 3.37 7.79
N PHE A 104 -3.89 4.09 6.70
CA PHE A 104 -5.23 4.16 6.10
C PHE A 104 -5.77 2.80 5.67
N GLN A 105 -4.92 1.94 5.09
CA GLN A 105 -5.29 0.58 4.70
C GLN A 105 -5.64 -0.32 5.90
N LYS A 106 -4.94 -0.17 7.04
CA LYS A 106 -5.24 -0.88 8.29
C LYS A 106 -6.63 -0.50 8.83
N PHE A 107 -6.99 0.77 8.73
CA PHE A 107 -8.26 1.30 9.26
C PHE A 107 -9.42 1.02 8.31
N TYR A 108 -9.27 1.40 7.04
CA TYR A 108 -10.36 1.38 6.07
C TYR A 108 -10.34 0.16 5.15
N GLY A 109 -9.30 -0.67 5.22
CA GLY A 109 -9.12 -1.84 4.37
C GLY A 109 -8.29 -1.52 3.12
N ILE A 110 -7.31 -2.39 2.83
CA ILE A 110 -6.41 -2.28 1.67
C ILE A 110 -7.20 -2.10 0.37
N ALA A 111 -8.26 -2.90 0.22
CA ALA A 111 -9.14 -2.95 -0.92
C ALA A 111 -9.89 -1.64 -1.22
N ASN A 112 -10.03 -0.76 -0.23
CA ASN A 112 -10.83 0.44 -0.31
C ASN A 112 -10.02 1.66 -0.73
N ILE A 113 -8.69 1.66 -0.55
CA ILE A 113 -7.82 2.76 -0.98
C ILE A 113 -7.56 2.64 -2.49
N ILE A 114 -7.83 3.70 -3.25
CA ILE A 114 -7.70 3.71 -4.71
C ILE A 114 -6.41 4.40 -5.16
N TYR A 115 -6.09 5.53 -4.54
CA TYR A 115 -4.94 6.36 -4.88
C TYR A 115 -4.41 7.07 -3.65
N ALA A 116 -3.15 7.49 -3.73
CA ALA A 116 -2.46 8.25 -2.69
C ALA A 116 -1.49 9.24 -3.36
N SER A 117 -1.98 10.41 -3.79
CA SER A 117 -1.20 11.40 -4.54
C SER A 117 -0.50 12.39 -3.60
N VAL A 118 0.82 12.43 -3.64
CA VAL A 118 1.64 13.40 -2.91
C VAL A 118 1.90 14.61 -3.81
N HIS A 119 1.56 15.80 -3.34
CA HIS A 119 1.80 17.07 -4.02
C HIS A 119 2.90 17.86 -3.29
N PHE A 120 3.92 18.30 -4.03
CA PHE A 120 5.00 19.19 -3.58
C PHE A 120 5.02 20.53 -4.32
N ASP A 121 4.14 20.68 -5.30
CA ASP A 121 4.04 21.81 -6.21
C ASP A 121 2.97 22.82 -5.79
N GLU A 122 2.44 22.73 -4.57
CA GLU A 122 1.58 23.75 -3.97
C GLU A 122 2.31 24.41 -2.78
N GLU A 123 1.66 25.38 -2.11
CA GLU A 123 2.24 26.11 -0.97
C GLU A 123 2.82 25.20 0.11
N GLN A 124 2.11 24.13 0.46
CA GLN A 124 2.52 23.18 1.49
C GLN A 124 2.47 21.76 0.95
N PRO A 125 3.51 20.92 1.17
CA PRO A 125 3.45 19.52 0.79
C PRO A 125 2.32 18.78 1.51
N HIS A 126 1.51 18.05 0.76
CA HIS A 126 0.37 17.32 1.30
C HIS A 126 0.08 16.06 0.49
N LEU A 127 -0.72 15.16 1.07
CA LEU A 127 -1.08 13.88 0.47
C LEU A 127 -2.60 13.77 0.37
N HIS A 128 -3.10 13.53 -0.84
CA HIS A 128 -4.50 13.15 -1.11
C HIS A 128 -4.64 11.64 -1.12
N ILE A 129 -5.42 11.08 -0.20
CA ILE A 129 -5.74 9.64 -0.14
C ILE A 129 -7.21 9.45 -0.44
N GLY A 130 -7.51 8.85 -1.59
CA GLY A 130 -8.86 8.52 -2.01
C GLY A 130 -9.26 7.10 -1.62
N LEU A 131 -10.38 6.96 -0.91
CA LEU A 131 -10.95 5.66 -0.57
C LEU A 131 -12.43 5.53 -0.91
N ILE A 132 -12.84 4.31 -1.27
CA ILE A 132 -14.25 3.94 -1.43
C ILE A 132 -14.76 3.52 -0.06
N PRO A 133 -15.81 4.17 0.47
CA PRO A 133 -16.35 3.82 1.77
C PRO A 133 -17.21 2.55 1.69
N MET A 134 -16.59 1.41 1.43
CA MET A 134 -17.26 0.13 1.24
C MET A 134 -17.05 -0.78 2.44
N LYS A 135 -18.14 -1.35 2.96
CA LYS A 135 -18.11 -2.36 4.02
C LYS A 135 -19.12 -3.46 3.68
N GLU A 136 -18.70 -4.72 3.75
CA GLU A 136 -19.59 -5.88 3.53
C GLU A 136 -20.37 -5.79 2.20
N GLY A 137 -19.70 -5.33 1.14
CA GLY A 137 -20.33 -5.18 -0.18
C GLY A 137 -21.43 -4.12 -0.24
N ARG A 138 -21.36 -3.08 0.60
CA ARG A 138 -22.26 -1.91 0.56
C ARG A 138 -21.49 -0.62 0.72
N LEU A 139 -21.92 0.43 0.02
CA LEU A 139 -21.45 1.79 0.27
C LEU A 139 -22.02 2.28 1.59
N ASN A 140 -21.14 2.63 2.52
CA ASN A 140 -21.49 3.03 3.87
C ASN A 140 -20.48 4.05 4.40
N SER A 141 -20.51 5.24 3.80
CA SER A 141 -19.66 6.37 4.19
C SER A 141 -19.85 6.74 5.64
N ALA A 142 -21.08 6.93 6.11
CA ALA A 142 -21.35 7.36 7.48
C ALA A 142 -20.75 6.39 8.52
N GLN A 143 -21.00 5.08 8.44
CA GLN A 143 -20.49 4.15 9.45
C GLN A 143 -18.98 3.93 9.36
N MET A 144 -18.41 3.84 8.15
CA MET A 144 -16.95 3.71 7.98
C MET A 144 -16.21 4.92 8.52
N ILE A 145 -16.76 6.11 8.26
CA ILE A 145 -16.20 7.38 8.69
C ILE A 145 -16.34 7.55 10.21
N THR A 146 -17.47 7.19 10.80
CA THR A 146 -17.70 7.32 12.26
C THR A 146 -16.88 6.31 13.05
N LYS A 147 -16.61 5.13 12.50
CA LYS A 147 -15.86 4.05 13.18
C LYS A 147 -14.43 4.47 13.55
N TYR A 148 -13.78 5.27 12.71
CA TYR A 148 -12.41 5.71 12.93
C TYR A 148 -12.36 7.22 13.03
N LYS A 149 -12.13 7.72 14.24
CA LYS A 149 -12.09 9.16 14.52
C LYS A 149 -10.83 9.75 13.89
N LYS A 150 -10.99 10.92 13.27
CA LYS A 150 -9.89 11.75 12.73
C LYS A 150 -8.70 11.82 13.71
N ASN A 151 -8.97 12.01 15.01
CA ASN A 151 -7.96 12.11 16.06
C ASN A 151 -7.11 10.84 16.23
N GLU A 152 -7.69 9.66 16.01
CA GLU A 152 -6.96 8.39 16.13
C GLU A 152 -5.96 8.23 14.97
N LEU A 153 -6.39 8.58 13.75
CA LEU A 153 -5.50 8.65 12.59
C LEU A 153 -4.41 9.70 12.80
N GLU A 154 -4.75 10.91 13.22
CA GLU A 154 -3.78 11.98 13.51
C GLU A 154 -2.75 11.54 14.53
N THR A 155 -3.18 10.81 15.57
CA THR A 155 -2.30 10.29 16.62
C THR A 155 -1.38 9.19 16.08
N GLU A 156 -1.90 8.18 15.38
CA GLU A 156 -1.08 7.08 14.84
C GLU A 156 -0.07 7.59 13.80
N LEU A 157 -0.47 8.57 12.97
CA LEU A 157 0.43 9.18 11.99
C LEU A 157 1.51 10.06 12.64
N SER A 158 1.16 10.83 13.68
CA SER A 158 2.12 11.66 14.41
C SER A 158 3.15 10.79 15.14
N LEU A 159 2.73 9.70 15.78
CA LEU A 159 3.63 8.75 16.44
C LEU A 159 4.62 8.12 15.45
N LYS A 160 4.15 7.71 14.26
CA LYS A 160 5.03 7.17 13.21
C LYS A 160 6.08 8.18 12.75
N LEU A 161 5.68 9.43 12.55
CA LEU A 161 6.60 10.50 12.17
C LEU A 161 7.65 10.75 13.26
N GLU A 162 7.22 10.83 14.52
CA GLU A 162 8.13 10.98 15.65
C GLU A 162 9.13 9.83 15.77
N MET A 163 8.68 8.58 15.56
CA MET A 163 9.57 7.42 15.60
C MET A 163 10.68 7.50 14.57
N ILE A 164 10.35 7.89 13.32
CA ILE A 164 11.35 8.09 12.26
C ILE A 164 12.35 9.19 12.66
N LEU A 165 11.86 10.31 13.19
CA LEU A 165 12.71 11.43 13.61
C LEU A 165 13.59 11.08 14.82
N LYS A 166 13.10 10.26 15.77
CA LYS A 166 13.86 9.80 16.95
C LYS A 166 14.97 8.80 16.57
N GLN A 167 14.68 7.85 15.68
CA GLN A 167 15.69 6.90 15.17
C GLN A 167 16.87 7.64 14.53
N LYS A 168 16.60 8.74 13.83
CA LYS A 168 17.64 9.60 13.26
C LYS A 168 18.50 10.29 14.33
N LYS A 169 17.90 10.86 15.39
CA LYS A 169 18.67 11.49 16.49
C LYS A 169 19.59 10.50 17.19
N ALA A 170 19.12 9.27 17.43
CA ALA A 170 19.95 8.22 18.02
C ALA A 170 21.11 7.77 17.10
N ALA A 171 20.86 7.63 15.80
CA ALA A 171 21.89 7.32 14.81
C ALA A 171 22.96 8.42 14.70
N ILE A 172 22.59 9.69 14.91
CA ILE A 172 23.52 10.83 14.91
C ILE A 172 24.30 10.91 16.23
N SER A 173 23.67 10.63 17.38
CA SER A 173 24.32 10.68 18.69
C SER A 173 25.30 9.52 18.94
N GLY A 174 25.21 8.42 18.19
CA GLY A 174 26.17 7.31 18.27
C GLY A 174 27.48 7.53 17.49
N ASN A 175 27.57 8.59 16.69
CA ASN A 175 28.70 8.85 15.80
C ASN A 175 29.54 10.06 16.27
N ASN A 176 30.07 9.98 17.49
CA ASN A 176 31.22 10.79 17.91
C ASN A 176 32.49 9.93 17.90
N THR A 177 32.86 9.40 16.74
CA THR A 177 34.27 9.13 16.42
C THR A 177 34.51 9.46 14.95
N SER A 178 35.36 10.47 14.75
CA SER A 178 36.19 10.72 13.57
C SER A 178 35.52 10.84 12.19
N ARG A 179 35.72 12.01 11.57
CA ARG A 179 35.56 12.29 10.14
C ARG A 179 35.94 11.05 9.29
N ALA A 180 34.93 10.39 8.73
CA ALA A 180 35.10 9.51 7.59
C ALA A 180 33.97 9.82 6.61
N HIS A 181 34.33 10.16 5.38
CA HIS A 181 33.41 10.13 4.25
C HIS A 181 32.69 8.78 4.25
N ILE A 182 31.40 8.75 4.61
CA ILE A 182 30.59 7.55 4.41
C ILE A 182 30.32 7.48 2.91
N SER A 183 31.21 6.79 2.20
CA SER A 183 30.94 6.29 0.87
C SER A 183 29.66 5.47 0.94
N LEU A 184 28.64 5.90 0.20
CA LEU A 184 27.40 5.17 -0.05
C LEU A 184 27.72 3.85 -0.76
N ASN A 185 28.08 2.81 -0.01
CA ASN A 185 28.14 1.46 -0.55
C ASN A 185 27.91 0.42 0.54
N THR A 186 26.67 -0.07 0.63
CA THR A 186 26.45 -1.48 0.94
C THR A 186 25.37 -2.01 -0.01
N ASN A 187 25.84 -2.63 -1.09
CA ASN A 187 25.04 -3.33 -2.09
C ASN A 187 24.02 -4.33 -1.49
N SER A 188 24.21 -4.77 -0.24
CA SER A 188 23.28 -5.63 0.49
C SER A 188 21.91 -4.98 0.72
N GLN A 189 21.86 -3.71 1.16
CA GLN A 189 20.59 -3.00 1.39
C GLN A 189 19.85 -2.69 0.08
N ARG A 190 20.59 -2.49 -1.01
CA ARG A 190 20.03 -2.31 -2.36
C ARG A 190 19.45 -3.62 -2.90
N LEU A 191 20.09 -4.75 -2.61
CA LEU A 191 19.63 -6.08 -3.00
C LEU A 191 18.38 -6.48 -2.21
N GLU A 192 18.36 -6.20 -0.91
CA GLU A 192 17.20 -6.40 -0.03
C GLU A 192 16.01 -5.51 -0.44
N TYR A 193 16.27 -4.25 -0.80
CA TYR A 193 15.26 -3.35 -1.36
C TYR A 193 14.69 -3.84 -2.69
N LYS A 194 15.55 -4.35 -3.59
CA LYS A 194 15.13 -4.95 -4.86
C LYS A 194 14.24 -6.17 -4.60
N GLN A 195 14.61 -7.03 -3.66
CA GLN A 195 13.83 -8.21 -3.28
C GLN A 195 12.49 -7.85 -2.64
N LEU A 196 12.42 -6.84 -1.78
CA LEU A 196 11.17 -6.35 -1.18
C LEU A 196 10.27 -5.70 -2.22
N TYR A 197 10.81 -4.85 -3.09
CA TYR A 197 10.06 -4.22 -4.18
C TYR A 197 9.52 -5.26 -5.16
N ASP A 198 10.35 -6.23 -5.57
CA ASP A 198 9.94 -7.33 -6.44
C ASP A 198 8.86 -8.21 -5.77
N LYS A 199 9.00 -8.49 -4.46
CA LYS A 199 7.99 -9.22 -3.67
C LYS A 199 6.67 -8.46 -3.58
N ILE A 200 6.70 -7.14 -3.42
CA ILE A 200 5.51 -6.26 -3.34
C ILE A 200 4.83 -6.13 -4.71
N VAL A 201 5.59 -5.96 -5.79
CA VAL A 201 5.06 -5.92 -7.16
C VAL A 201 4.43 -7.26 -7.54
N ASN A 202 5.00 -8.37 -7.08
CA ASN A 202 4.49 -9.71 -7.39
C ASN A 202 3.31 -10.14 -6.48
N THR A 203 3.18 -9.59 -5.27
CA THR A 203 2.01 -9.84 -4.38
C THR A 203 0.86 -8.85 -4.57
N SER A 204 1.09 -7.68 -5.18
CA SER A 204 0.03 -6.74 -5.55
C SER A 204 -0.56 -7.11 -6.90
N ILE A 205 -1.67 -7.86 -6.88
CA ILE A 205 -2.45 -8.15 -8.09
C ILE A 205 -3.14 -6.85 -8.55
N LEU A 206 -2.45 -6.04 -9.37
CA LEU A 206 -3.05 -5.24 -10.44
C LEU A 206 -2.07 -5.11 -11.63
N PRO A 207 -2.45 -5.61 -12.83
CA PRO A 207 -1.60 -5.58 -14.01
C PRO A 207 -1.57 -4.17 -14.60
N SER A 208 -0.42 -3.50 -14.51
CA SER A 208 -0.13 -2.32 -15.31
C SER A 208 1.28 -2.44 -15.89
N GLU A 209 1.33 -3.24 -16.96
CA GLU A 209 2.08 -2.98 -18.18
C GLU A 209 3.53 -2.53 -18.03
N ILE A 210 4.39 -3.56 -18.13
CA ILE A 210 5.66 -3.58 -18.87
C ILE A 210 5.68 -2.46 -19.92
N GLY A 211 6.54 -1.48 -19.68
CA GLY A 211 6.82 -0.36 -20.56
C GLY A 211 8.11 0.29 -20.15
N ILE A 212 9.17 -0.50 -19.97
CA ILE A 212 10.53 0.03 -19.87
C ILE A 212 11.07 0.12 -21.30
N LYS A 213 10.93 1.30 -21.91
CA LYS A 213 11.96 1.80 -22.83
C LYS A 213 12.67 2.95 -22.12
N LYS A 214 13.98 2.82 -21.95
CA LYS A 214 14.89 3.91 -21.55
C LYS A 214 15.31 4.71 -22.80
N PRO A 215 15.78 5.96 -22.61
CA PRO A 215 15.75 6.98 -23.65
C PRO A 215 16.95 6.88 -24.60
N GLU A 216 16.71 7.01 -25.89
CA GLU A 216 17.72 7.47 -26.84
C GLU A 216 17.33 8.87 -27.31
N GLN A 217 18.29 9.77 -27.15
CA GLN A 217 18.28 11.11 -27.72
C GLN A 217 18.30 11.00 -29.24
N ASN A 218 17.41 11.71 -29.94
CA ASN A 218 17.79 12.45 -31.16
C ASN A 218 16.72 13.45 -31.59
N LYS A 219 17.22 14.58 -32.08
CA LYS A 219 16.52 15.81 -32.47
C LYS A 219 15.71 15.63 -33.76
N ARG A 220 14.56 16.33 -33.87
CA ARG A 220 14.16 17.31 -34.93
C ARG A 220 12.67 17.27 -35.31
N ASP A 221 12.10 18.46 -35.26
CA ASP A 221 11.02 19.14 -35.99
C ASP A 221 9.55 18.69 -36.04
N PRO A 222 8.61 19.67 -36.07
CA PRO A 222 7.18 19.48 -35.88
C PRO A 222 6.38 19.65 -37.18
N GLN A 223 5.74 18.57 -37.66
CA GLN A 223 4.45 18.58 -38.39
C GLN A 223 4.14 17.20 -38.96
N SER A 224 3.16 16.50 -38.41
CA SER A 224 2.20 15.72 -39.22
C SER A 224 1.01 15.29 -38.36
N LYS A 225 -0.17 15.59 -38.90
CA LYS A 225 -1.49 15.23 -38.37
C LYS A 225 -1.76 13.73 -38.57
N PHE A 226 -2.71 13.23 -37.78
CA PHE A 226 -3.41 11.95 -37.89
C PHE A 226 -2.59 10.68 -37.62
N MET A 227 -2.90 9.97 -36.52
CA MET A 227 -2.59 8.54 -36.40
C MET A 227 -3.85 7.72 -36.13
N ARG A 228 -4.24 7.01 -37.20
CA ARG A 228 -5.11 5.83 -37.24
C ARG A 228 -4.79 4.86 -36.09
N LYS A 229 -5.81 4.22 -35.52
CA LYS A 229 -5.65 2.99 -34.74
C LYS A 229 -4.83 1.99 -35.57
N LYS A 230 -3.61 1.66 -35.13
CA LYS A 230 -2.83 0.56 -35.70
C LYS A 230 -3.46 -0.77 -35.27
N ASN A 231 -3.87 -1.59 -36.23
CA ASN A 231 -4.19 -2.99 -35.98
C ASN A 231 -2.87 -3.75 -35.76
N LYS A 232 -2.77 -4.50 -34.67
CA LYS A 232 -1.62 -5.38 -34.38
C LYS A 232 -1.49 -6.44 -35.48
N THR A 233 -0.26 -6.75 -35.87
CA THR A 233 0.05 -7.79 -36.87
C THR A 233 -0.09 -9.19 -36.26
N ILE A 234 -0.28 -10.22 -37.09
CA ILE A 234 -0.44 -11.62 -36.64
C ILE A 234 0.81 -12.09 -35.85
N GLU A 235 2.00 -11.68 -36.26
CA GLU A 235 3.25 -11.99 -35.54
C GLU A 235 3.34 -11.35 -34.15
N GLU A 236 2.76 -10.16 -33.97
CA GLU A 236 2.71 -9.51 -32.65
C GLU A 236 1.77 -10.26 -31.71
N PHE A 237 0.65 -10.80 -32.22
CA PHE A 237 -0.24 -11.66 -31.44
C PHE A 237 0.40 -13.01 -31.09
N GLN A 238 1.19 -13.59 -31.99
CA GLN A 238 1.91 -14.84 -31.72
C GLN A 238 2.95 -14.65 -30.60
N LYS A 239 3.74 -13.58 -30.66
CA LYS A 239 4.70 -13.24 -29.59
C LYS A 239 4.01 -12.97 -28.24
N GLU A 240 2.83 -12.37 -28.27
CA GLU A 240 2.03 -12.14 -27.05
C GLU A 240 1.50 -13.46 -26.48
N ASN A 241 1.04 -14.39 -27.32
CA ASN A 241 0.64 -15.73 -26.88
C ASN A 241 1.79 -16.54 -26.31
N ASP A 242 2.97 -16.55 -26.96
CA ASP A 242 4.14 -17.27 -26.46
C ASP A 242 4.58 -16.76 -25.08
N TYR A 243 4.51 -15.44 -24.88
CA TYR A 243 4.79 -14.82 -23.61
C TYR A 243 3.74 -15.17 -22.54
N LEU A 244 2.45 -15.21 -22.90
CA LEU A 244 1.38 -15.63 -21.99
C LEU A 244 1.53 -17.10 -21.57
N GLU A 245 1.90 -17.99 -22.49
CA GLU A 245 2.18 -19.39 -22.18
C GLU A 245 3.36 -19.55 -21.23
N TYR A 246 4.44 -18.78 -21.46
CA TYR A 246 5.57 -18.73 -20.54
C TYR A 246 5.14 -18.29 -19.13
N LEU A 247 4.31 -17.24 -19.03
CA LEU A 247 3.82 -16.73 -17.75
C LEU A 247 2.93 -17.76 -17.03
N VAL A 248 2.05 -18.45 -17.76
CA VAL A 248 1.22 -19.53 -17.21
C VAL A 248 2.09 -20.67 -16.67
N LYS A 249 3.20 -21.00 -17.33
CA LYS A 249 4.14 -22.02 -16.86
C LYS A 249 4.81 -21.62 -15.55
N GLN A 250 5.24 -20.36 -15.43
CA GLN A 250 5.82 -19.82 -14.19
C GLN A 250 4.81 -19.84 -13.05
N LEU A 251 3.57 -19.37 -13.30
CA LEU A 251 2.50 -19.36 -12.30
C LEU A 251 2.13 -20.77 -11.81
N LYS A 252 2.14 -21.78 -12.70
CA LYS A 252 1.91 -23.18 -12.32
C LYS A 252 3.03 -23.70 -11.41
N ALA A 253 4.29 -23.38 -11.71
CA ALA A 253 5.42 -23.77 -10.89
C ALA A 253 5.36 -23.12 -9.50
N GLU A 254 5.04 -21.84 -9.43
CA GLU A 254 4.87 -21.10 -8.18
C GLU A 254 3.69 -21.64 -7.34
N LYS A 255 2.55 -21.94 -7.99
CA LYS A 255 1.42 -22.59 -7.31
C LYS A 255 1.83 -23.91 -6.68
N ASN A 256 2.58 -24.74 -7.40
CA ASN A 256 3.02 -26.05 -6.90
C ASN A 256 3.98 -25.91 -5.72
N TYR A 257 4.87 -24.92 -5.76
CA TYR A 257 5.75 -24.60 -4.64
C TYR A 257 4.94 -24.16 -3.40
N LEU A 258 3.99 -23.24 -3.56
CA LEU A 258 3.15 -22.77 -2.45
C LEU A 258 2.32 -23.90 -1.84
N VAL A 259 1.77 -24.80 -2.66
CA VAL A 259 1.05 -25.99 -2.18
C VAL A 259 1.96 -26.89 -1.33
N LYS A 260 3.23 -27.02 -1.71
CA LYS A 260 4.21 -27.78 -0.91
C LYS A 260 4.47 -27.12 0.45
N VAL A 261 4.69 -25.80 0.46
CA VAL A 261 4.91 -25.02 1.69
C VAL A 261 3.69 -25.11 2.62
N ILE A 262 2.48 -25.02 2.08
CA ILE A 262 1.24 -25.15 2.87
C ILE A 262 1.15 -26.54 3.52
N ARG A 263 1.42 -27.61 2.77
CA ARG A 263 1.44 -28.98 3.33
C ARG A 263 2.47 -29.16 4.44
N GLU A 264 3.67 -28.59 4.27
CA GLU A 264 4.70 -28.63 5.30
C GLU A 264 4.27 -27.88 6.56
N ALA A 265 3.63 -26.72 6.41
CA ALA A 265 3.08 -25.96 7.54
C ALA A 265 1.94 -26.72 8.25
N GLU A 266 1.03 -27.35 7.50
CA GLU A 266 -0.05 -28.17 8.05
C GLU A 266 0.49 -29.35 8.87
N ASN A 267 1.52 -30.03 8.36
CA ASN A 267 2.18 -31.13 9.09
C ASN A 267 2.83 -30.65 10.40
N ASN A 268 3.50 -29.49 10.36
CA ASN A 268 4.13 -28.92 11.56
C ASN A 268 3.08 -28.53 12.60
N ILE A 269 1.95 -27.94 12.18
CA ILE A 269 0.84 -27.60 13.07
C ILE A 269 0.30 -28.86 13.73
N GLN A 270 0.05 -29.94 12.96
CA GLN A 270 -0.43 -31.20 13.53
C GLN A 270 0.55 -31.83 14.54
N GLN A 271 1.85 -31.71 14.31
CA GLN A 271 2.86 -32.17 15.28
C GLN A 271 2.84 -31.34 16.57
N LEU A 272 2.74 -30.02 16.45
CA LEU A 272 2.64 -29.13 17.60
C LEU A 272 1.36 -29.36 18.41
N GLU A 273 0.22 -29.61 17.75
CA GLU A 273 -1.04 -29.96 18.39
C GLU A 273 -0.93 -31.28 19.19
N LYS A 274 -0.27 -32.30 18.61
CA LYS A 274 0.01 -33.57 19.33
C LYS A 274 0.90 -33.37 20.55
N GLN A 275 1.94 -32.54 20.43
CA GLN A 275 2.83 -32.22 21.55
C GLN A 275 2.08 -31.46 22.66
N LEU A 276 1.25 -30.48 22.29
CA LEU A 276 0.43 -29.72 23.22
C LEU A 276 -0.53 -30.63 23.99
N PHE A 277 -1.21 -31.55 23.29
CA PHE A 277 -2.11 -32.53 23.90
C PHE A 277 -1.38 -33.44 24.91
N SER A 278 -0.20 -33.97 24.54
CA SER A 278 0.59 -34.81 25.44
C SER A 278 1.08 -34.08 26.70
N THR A 279 1.40 -32.78 26.57
CA THR A 279 1.85 -31.93 27.68
C THR A 279 0.69 -31.57 28.63
N GLN A 280 -0.52 -31.43 28.10
CA GLN A 280 -1.71 -31.22 28.93
C GLN A 280 -2.06 -32.47 29.75
N GLU A 281 -1.95 -33.67 29.16
CA GLU A 281 -2.18 -34.92 29.88
C GLU A 281 -1.17 -35.15 31.02
N THR A 282 0.12 -34.88 30.79
CA THR A 282 1.16 -35.01 31.81
C THR A 282 0.94 -34.03 32.96
N ASN A 283 0.63 -32.77 32.65
CA ASN A 283 0.30 -31.77 33.67
C ASN A 283 -0.92 -32.16 34.50
N GLN A 284 -1.99 -32.68 33.90
CA GLN A 284 -3.16 -33.15 34.66
C GLN A 284 -2.84 -34.33 35.59
N LYS A 285 -1.98 -35.27 35.16
CA LYS A 285 -1.52 -36.40 35.99
C LYS A 285 -0.68 -35.91 37.19
N VAL A 286 0.22 -34.95 36.97
CA VAL A 286 1.03 -34.35 38.04
C VAL A 286 0.15 -33.62 39.06
N THR A 287 -0.83 -32.84 38.61
CA THR A 287 -1.78 -32.14 39.50
C THR A 287 -2.59 -33.11 40.36
N LYS A 288 -3.11 -34.21 39.77
CA LYS A 288 -3.82 -35.25 40.52
C LYS A 288 -2.93 -35.96 41.55
N PHE A 289 -1.67 -36.23 41.20
CA PHE A 289 -0.71 -36.85 42.12
C PHE A 289 -0.39 -35.92 43.31
N GLN A 290 -0.19 -34.63 43.06
CA GLN A 290 0.05 -33.63 44.11
C GLN A 290 -1.15 -33.49 45.05
N GLN A 291 -2.38 -33.46 44.52
CA GLN A 291 -3.61 -33.43 45.31
C GLN A 291 -3.75 -34.67 46.20
N LYS A 292 -3.45 -35.86 45.68
CA LYS A 292 -3.50 -37.12 46.45
C LYS A 292 -2.44 -37.16 47.56
N LYS A 293 -1.23 -36.64 47.30
CA LYS A 293 -0.16 -36.52 48.31
C LYS A 293 -0.55 -35.55 49.43
N TYR A 294 -1.19 -34.42 49.08
CA TYR A 294 -1.65 -33.43 50.05
C TYR A 294 -2.78 -33.98 50.94
N ALA A 295 -3.75 -34.67 50.35
CA ALA A 295 -4.84 -35.34 51.08
C ALA A 295 -4.33 -36.42 52.04
N LYS A 296 -3.31 -37.20 51.64
CA LYS A 296 -2.70 -38.20 52.53
C LYS A 296 -2.01 -37.57 53.74
N LYS A 297 -1.31 -36.46 53.53
CA LYS A 297 -0.61 -35.72 54.59
C LYS A 297 -1.56 -35.08 55.62
N LEU A 298 -2.76 -34.69 55.18
CA LEU A 298 -3.84 -34.17 56.04
C LEU A 298 -4.54 -35.25 56.87
N ALA A 299 -4.48 -36.52 56.45
CA ALA A 299 -5.09 -37.64 57.16
C ALA A 299 -4.15 -38.26 58.22
N GLU A 300 -2.87 -37.89 58.20
CA GLU A 300 -1.82 -38.35 59.14
C GLU A 300 -1.55 -37.33 60.27
N THR A 301 -2.33 -36.25 60.33
CA THR A 301 -2.33 -35.20 61.37
C THR A 301 -3.69 -35.13 62.04
#